data_AF-A0A530JYY4-F1
#
_entry.id   AF-A0A530JYY4-F1
#
_cell.length_a   1.000
_cell.length_b   1.000
_cell.length_c   1.000
_cell.angle_alpha   90.00
_cell.angle_beta   90.00
_cell.angle_gamma   90.00
#
_symmetry.space_group_name_H-M   'P 1'
#
loop_
_entity.id
_entity.type
_entity.pdbx_description
1 polymer ?
#
loop_
_entity_poly.entity_id
_entity_poly.type
_entity_poly.pdbx_seq_one_letter_code
_entity_poly.pdbx_strand_id
1 'polypeptide(L)'
;GSAWSSFWTTMEIALISAPLTAGIGVLTAYLLVRQNFRGKNAFEFATMLSFAIPGTVIGVSYIIAFNVPPIELTGTGIILVLSFVFRNMPVGVRAGIASMSQIDRSLDESSLTLGANSWQTFRRVILPLLRSAMLAALVYSFVRAMTAISAVIFLVSARYDLSTSYIVGRVENNEYGIAIAYSTVLIAVMLVAIGLMQLAVGSRNIGRRGIQGGDGGWSIR
;
A
#
# COMPACT_ATOMS: atom_id res chain seq x y z
N GLY A 1 16.07 -23.90 -8.62
CA GLY A 1 17.10 -23.26 -7.78
C GLY A 1 16.46 -22.21 -6.88
N SER A 2 17.10 -21.87 -5.75
CA SER A 2 16.54 -20.95 -4.75
C SER A 2 16.23 -19.55 -5.26
N ALA A 3 16.89 -19.10 -6.34
CA ALA A 3 16.61 -17.83 -7.02
C ALA A 3 15.16 -17.75 -7.54
N TRP A 4 14.64 -18.83 -8.13
CA TRP A 4 13.29 -18.82 -8.73
C TRP A 4 12.20 -18.90 -7.66
N SER A 5 12.44 -19.67 -6.60
CA SER A 5 11.53 -19.74 -5.46
C SER A 5 11.47 -18.42 -4.71
N SER A 6 12.61 -17.73 -4.52
CA SER A 6 12.62 -16.44 -3.84
C SER A 6 11.95 -15.34 -4.67
N PHE A 7 12.15 -15.37 -6.00
CA PHE A 7 11.44 -14.50 -6.93
C PHE A 7 9.92 -14.65 -6.81
N TRP A 8 9.40 -15.88 -6.95
CA TRP A 8 7.96 -16.10 -6.89
C TRP A 8 7.37 -15.83 -5.52
N THR A 9 8.06 -16.22 -4.45
CA THR A 9 7.63 -15.88 -3.09
C THR A 9 7.49 -14.37 -2.92
N THR A 10 8.46 -13.60 -3.40
CA THR A 10 8.39 -12.12 -3.33
C THR A 10 7.21 -11.58 -4.12
N MET A 11 7.01 -12.11 -5.33
CA MET A 11 5.92 -11.68 -6.20
C MET A 11 4.55 -11.99 -5.57
N GLU A 12 4.36 -13.20 -5.06
CA GLU A 12 3.12 -13.62 -4.39
C GLU A 12 2.84 -12.76 -3.16
N ILE A 13 3.83 -12.59 -2.28
CA ILE A 13 3.68 -11.77 -1.07
C ILE A 13 3.39 -10.31 -1.44
N ALA A 14 4.06 -9.74 -2.45
CA ALA A 14 3.82 -8.38 -2.90
C ALA A 14 2.43 -8.20 -3.54
N LEU A 15 2.02 -9.12 -4.41
CA LEU A 15 0.71 -9.09 -5.08
C LEU A 15 -0.46 -9.31 -4.12
N ILE A 16 -0.24 -10.02 -3.01
CA ILE A 16 -1.27 -10.20 -1.96
C ILE A 16 -1.27 -9.01 -0.99
N SER A 17 -0.12 -8.62 -0.46
CA SER A 17 -0.04 -7.58 0.57
C SER A 17 -0.40 -6.19 0.04
N ALA A 18 -0.05 -5.86 -1.21
CA ALA A 18 -0.27 -4.53 -1.74
C ALA A 18 -1.76 -4.14 -1.89
N PRO A 19 -2.64 -4.97 -2.50
CA PRO A 19 -4.08 -4.70 -2.54
C PRO A 19 -4.71 -4.66 -1.15
N LEU A 20 -4.30 -5.55 -0.24
CA LEU A 20 -4.78 -5.54 1.14
C LEU A 20 -4.41 -4.23 1.85
N THR A 21 -3.18 -3.76 1.68
CA THR A 21 -2.71 -2.49 2.22
C THR A 21 -3.54 -1.32 1.69
N ALA A 22 -3.74 -1.27 0.37
CA ALA A 22 -4.51 -0.20 -0.27
C ALA A 22 -5.97 -0.20 0.21
N GLY A 23 -6.61 -1.38 0.25
CA GLY A 23 -7.98 -1.55 0.71
C GLY A 23 -8.15 -1.15 2.18
N ILE A 24 -7.31 -1.67 3.08
CA ILE A 24 -7.38 -1.35 4.51
C ILE A 24 -7.07 0.13 4.76
N GLY A 25 -6.07 0.69 4.07
CA GLY A 25 -5.73 2.10 4.19
C GLY A 25 -6.89 3.01 3.79
N VAL A 26 -7.56 2.72 2.67
CA VAL A 26 -8.70 3.49 2.17
C VAL A 26 -9.95 3.33 3.04
N LEU A 27 -10.21 2.13 3.56
CA LEU A 27 -11.29 1.89 4.52
C LEU A 27 -11.06 2.67 5.82
N THR A 28 -9.84 2.63 6.34
CA THR A 28 -9.44 3.41 7.52
C THR A 28 -9.57 4.91 7.26
N ALA A 29 -9.18 5.40 6.08
CA ALA A 29 -9.40 6.79 5.69
C ALA A 29 -10.89 7.17 5.63
N TYR A 30 -11.75 6.29 5.11
CA TYR A 30 -13.20 6.51 5.12
C TYR A 30 -13.74 6.64 6.55
N LEU A 31 -13.33 5.77 7.47
CA LEU A 31 -13.70 5.87 8.87
C LEU A 31 -13.22 7.19 9.49
N LEU A 32 -11.98 7.59 9.22
CA LEU A 32 -11.41 8.82 9.75
C LEU A 32 -12.01 10.09 9.13
N VAL A 33 -12.50 10.08 7.89
CA VAL A 33 -13.07 11.30 7.27
C VAL A 33 -14.58 11.38 7.45
N ARG A 34 -15.30 10.28 7.27
CA ARG A 34 -16.77 10.27 7.18
C ARG A 34 -17.47 9.88 8.48
N GLN A 35 -16.78 9.17 9.38
CA GLN A 35 -17.37 8.74 10.66
C GLN A 35 -16.91 9.62 11.82
N ASN A 36 -17.83 9.82 12.76
CA ASN A 36 -17.57 10.48 14.03
C ASN A 36 -17.76 9.44 15.15
N PHE A 37 -16.68 9.11 15.83
CA PHE A 37 -16.68 8.15 16.93
C PHE A 37 -15.72 8.58 18.03
N ARG A 38 -15.95 8.09 19.25
CA ARG A 38 -15.10 8.39 20.42
C ARG A 38 -13.71 7.76 20.20
N GLY A 39 -12.65 8.53 20.41
CA GLY A 39 -11.27 8.04 20.25
C GLY A 39 -10.69 8.14 18.83
N LYS A 40 -11.37 8.82 17.89
CA LYS A 40 -10.92 9.04 16.51
C LYS A 40 -9.46 9.52 16.38
N ASN A 41 -9.06 10.51 17.17
CA ASN A 41 -7.70 11.03 17.14
C ASN A 41 -6.66 9.99 17.62
N ALA A 42 -7.02 9.19 18.63
CA ALA A 42 -6.15 8.11 19.12
C ALA A 42 -6.04 6.99 18.08
N PHE A 43 -7.14 6.66 17.39
CA PHE A 43 -7.13 5.70 16.28
C PHE A 43 -6.28 6.19 15.11
N GLU A 44 -6.42 7.46 14.69
CA GLU A 44 -5.56 8.07 13.66
C GLU A 44 -4.09 8.01 14.08
N PHE A 45 -3.77 8.42 15.30
CA PHE A 45 -2.41 8.34 15.84
C PHE A 45 -1.86 6.92 15.83
N ALA A 46 -2.64 5.93 16.28
CA ALA A 46 -2.25 4.52 16.29
C ALA A 46 -1.96 3.98 14.89
N THR A 47 -2.76 4.37 13.88
CA THR A 47 -2.51 3.96 12.50
C THR A 47 -1.18 4.52 11.99
N MET A 48 -0.84 5.76 12.35
CA MET A 48 0.39 6.43 11.92
C MET A 48 1.63 5.99 12.71
N LEU A 49 1.46 5.47 13.92
CA LEU A 49 2.56 5.06 14.81
C LEU A 49 3.46 3.99 14.17
N SER A 50 2.91 3.15 13.29
CA SER A 50 3.67 2.11 12.58
C SER A 50 4.83 2.65 11.75
N PHE A 51 4.85 3.95 11.35
CA PHE A 51 6.00 4.57 10.71
C PHE A 51 7.17 4.86 11.65
N ALA A 52 6.89 5.16 12.91
CA ALA A 52 7.91 5.48 13.91
C ALA A 52 8.72 4.24 14.30
N ILE A 53 8.15 3.04 14.13
CA ILE A 53 8.78 1.78 14.51
C ILE A 53 9.85 1.40 13.45
N PRO A 54 11.11 1.13 13.84
CA PRO A 54 12.12 0.61 12.93
C PRO A 54 11.72 -0.76 12.35
N GLY A 55 12.16 -1.06 11.12
CA GLY A 55 11.82 -2.35 10.48
C GLY A 55 12.32 -3.57 11.25
N THR A 56 13.51 -3.46 11.84
CA THR A 56 14.09 -4.53 12.69
C THR A 56 13.21 -4.81 13.90
N VAL A 57 12.71 -3.77 14.57
CA VAL A 57 11.78 -3.89 15.70
C VAL A 57 10.50 -4.58 15.26
N ILE A 58 9.93 -4.22 14.10
CA ILE A 58 8.74 -4.90 13.56
C ILE A 58 9.03 -6.40 13.34
N GLY A 59 10.15 -6.75 12.71
CA GLY A 59 10.51 -8.16 12.46
C GLY A 59 10.60 -8.96 13.76
N VAL A 60 11.36 -8.46 14.74
CA VAL A 60 11.55 -9.11 16.04
C VAL A 60 10.23 -9.19 16.82
N SER A 61 9.44 -8.12 16.86
CA SER A 61 8.13 -8.11 17.53
C SER A 61 7.16 -9.13 16.93
N TYR A 62 7.16 -9.31 15.60
CA TYR A 62 6.32 -10.32 14.95
C TYR A 62 6.75 -11.75 15.32
N ILE A 63 8.05 -12.04 15.40
CA ILE A 63 8.51 -13.34 15.91
C ILE A 63 8.01 -13.53 17.35
N ILE A 64 8.28 -12.58 18.24
CA ILE A 64 7.91 -12.71 19.65
C ILE A 64 6.39 -12.92 19.80
N ALA A 65 5.58 -12.24 18.99
CA ALA A 65 4.13 -12.32 19.04
C ALA A 65 3.55 -13.62 18.44
N PHE A 66 4.18 -14.19 17.42
CA PHE A 66 3.59 -15.26 16.61
C PHE A 66 4.44 -16.54 16.50
N ASN A 67 5.41 -16.73 17.40
CA ASN A 67 6.27 -17.93 17.44
C ASN A 67 5.79 -19.00 18.43
N VAL A 68 4.71 -18.74 19.18
CA VAL A 68 4.18 -19.67 20.18
C VAL A 68 2.65 -19.76 20.08
N PRO A 69 2.01 -20.85 20.59
CA PRO A 69 0.56 -20.97 20.60
C PRO A 69 -0.12 -19.82 21.35
N PRO A 70 -1.38 -19.48 21.01
CA PRO A 70 -2.31 -20.21 20.16
C PRO A 70 -2.25 -19.88 18.66
N ILE A 71 -1.49 -18.85 18.25
CA ILE A 71 -1.38 -18.40 16.86
C ILE A 71 0.08 -18.42 16.43
N GLU A 72 0.49 -19.50 15.79
CA GLU A 72 1.83 -19.66 15.24
C GLU A 72 1.85 -19.28 13.76
N LEU A 73 2.49 -18.16 13.44
CA LEU A 73 2.65 -17.68 12.05
C LEU A 73 4.11 -17.69 11.61
N THR A 74 5.06 -17.86 12.53
CA THR A 74 6.49 -17.90 12.21
C THR A 74 6.77 -18.95 11.14
N GLY A 75 7.56 -18.57 10.15
CA GLY A 75 7.93 -19.44 9.04
C GLY A 75 6.87 -19.59 7.94
N THR A 76 5.71 -18.93 8.05
CA THR A 76 4.66 -18.91 7.02
C THR A 76 4.71 -17.63 6.17
N GLY A 77 4.14 -17.65 4.97
CA GLY A 77 3.97 -16.43 4.17
C GLY A 77 3.00 -15.41 4.78
N ILE A 78 2.10 -15.84 5.68
CA ILE A 78 1.08 -14.99 6.28
C ILE A 78 1.74 -13.91 7.17
N ILE A 79 2.78 -14.28 7.94
CA ILE A 79 3.49 -13.33 8.80
C ILE A 79 4.14 -12.19 7.99
N LEU A 80 4.62 -12.50 6.78
CA LEU A 80 5.19 -11.53 5.84
C LEU A 80 4.10 -10.59 5.30
N VAL A 81 2.97 -11.14 4.85
CA VAL A 81 1.83 -10.35 4.36
C VAL A 81 1.33 -9.39 5.44
N LEU A 82 1.11 -9.87 6.67
CA LEU A 82 0.65 -9.05 7.78
C LEU A 82 1.65 -7.94 8.13
N SER A 83 2.95 -8.28 8.18
CA SER A 83 4.02 -7.32 8.43
C SER A 83 4.03 -6.21 7.37
N PHE A 84 3.89 -6.56 6.09
CA PHE A 84 3.82 -5.59 5.00
C PHE A 84 2.58 -4.70 5.06
N VAL A 85 1.41 -5.32 5.28
CA VAL A 85 0.16 -4.57 5.41
C VAL A 85 0.27 -3.57 6.55
N PHE A 86 0.67 -4.00 7.75
CA PHE A 86 0.82 -3.12 8.90
C PHE A 86 1.82 -1.99 8.64
N ARG A 87 2.99 -2.32 8.10
CA ARG A 87 4.07 -1.35 7.85
C ARG A 87 3.71 -0.31 6.79
N ASN A 88 2.96 -0.69 5.76
CA ASN A 88 2.67 0.17 4.62
C ASN A 88 1.28 0.81 4.66
N MET A 89 0.38 0.34 5.54
CA MET A 89 -0.98 0.86 5.71
C MET A 89 -1.07 2.39 5.82
N PRO A 90 -0.20 3.09 6.57
CA PRO A 90 -0.41 4.52 6.79
C PRO A 90 -0.29 5.35 5.52
N VAL A 91 0.45 4.89 4.50
CA VAL A 91 0.46 5.56 3.18
C VAL A 91 -0.92 5.51 2.54
N GLY A 92 -1.59 4.36 2.61
CA GLY A 92 -2.96 4.22 2.12
C GLY A 92 -3.96 5.08 2.89
N VAL A 93 -3.80 5.16 4.23
CA VAL A 93 -4.62 6.04 5.07
C VAL A 93 -4.45 7.50 4.67
N ARG A 94 -3.21 7.99 4.55
CA ARG A 94 -2.91 9.38 4.21
C ARG A 94 -3.37 9.74 2.80
N ALA A 95 -3.13 8.86 1.82
CA ALA A 95 -3.61 9.05 0.45
C ALA A 95 -5.15 9.08 0.40
N GLY A 96 -5.81 8.18 1.13
CA GLY A 96 -7.26 8.14 1.24
C GLY A 96 -7.84 9.40 1.89
N ILE A 97 -7.25 9.87 3.00
CA ILE A 97 -7.69 11.10 3.69
C ILE A 97 -7.55 12.30 2.73
N ALA A 98 -6.38 12.46 2.10
CA ALA A 98 -6.11 13.58 1.21
C ALA A 98 -7.01 13.59 -0.04
N SER A 99 -7.36 12.42 -0.58
CA SER A 99 -8.29 12.32 -1.70
C SER A 99 -9.74 12.52 -1.27
N MET A 100 -10.12 12.04 -0.09
CA MET A 100 -11.51 12.11 0.38
C MET A 100 -11.87 13.49 0.90
N SER A 101 -10.93 14.24 1.47
CA SER A 101 -11.14 15.63 1.90
C SER A 101 -11.47 16.58 0.75
N GLN A 102 -11.15 16.20 -0.49
CA GLN A 102 -11.50 16.94 -1.70
C GLN A 102 -12.91 16.61 -2.23
N ILE A 103 -13.55 15.56 -1.71
CA ILE A 103 -14.88 15.11 -2.14
C ILE A 103 -15.93 15.80 -1.27
N ASP A 104 -16.77 16.61 -1.89
CA ASP A 104 -17.85 17.33 -1.20
C ASP A 104 -18.81 16.36 -0.48
N ARG A 105 -19.25 16.75 0.73
CA ARG A 105 -20.17 15.95 1.57
C ARG A 105 -21.59 15.87 1.01
N SER A 106 -21.97 16.81 0.15
CA SER A 106 -23.24 16.79 -0.58
C SER A 106 -23.43 15.52 -1.43
N LEU A 107 -22.35 14.89 -1.90
CA LEU A 107 -22.44 13.61 -2.62
C LEU A 107 -22.93 12.47 -1.72
N ASP A 108 -22.53 12.47 -0.45
CA ASP A 108 -22.98 11.50 0.52
C ASP A 108 -24.46 11.73 0.86
N GLU A 109 -24.82 12.98 1.12
CA GLU A 109 -26.18 13.40 1.47
C GLU A 109 -27.15 13.10 0.33
N SER A 110 -26.79 13.43 -0.91
CA SER A 110 -27.60 13.14 -2.10
C SER A 110 -27.83 11.64 -2.29
N SER A 111 -26.79 10.83 -2.06
CA SER A 111 -26.91 9.37 -2.13
C SER A 111 -27.88 8.83 -1.06
N LEU A 112 -27.80 9.34 0.17
CA LEU A 112 -28.70 8.96 1.27
C LEU A 112 -30.15 9.41 1.00
N THR A 113 -30.37 10.62 0.47
CA THR A 113 -31.71 11.12 0.11
C THR A 113 -32.36 10.28 -0.99
N LEU A 114 -31.57 9.72 -1.91
CA LEU A 114 -32.03 8.77 -2.94
C LEU A 114 -32.31 7.35 -2.38
N GLY A 115 -32.24 7.17 -1.06
CA GLY A 115 -32.55 5.90 -0.39
C GLY A 115 -31.37 4.93 -0.28
N ALA A 116 -30.15 5.34 -0.64
CA ALA A 116 -28.98 4.50 -0.42
C ALA A 116 -28.60 4.46 1.06
N ASN A 117 -27.99 3.36 1.51
CA ASN A 117 -27.35 3.28 2.82
C ASN A 117 -25.84 3.64 2.75
N SER A 118 -25.20 3.84 3.90
CA SER A 118 -23.79 4.25 3.99
C SER A 118 -22.83 3.32 3.22
N TRP A 119 -23.09 2.01 3.22
CA TRP A 119 -22.27 1.05 2.49
C TRP A 119 -22.43 1.17 0.97
N GLN A 120 -23.66 1.38 0.49
CA GLN A 120 -23.94 1.64 -0.91
C GLN A 120 -23.30 2.97 -1.36
N THR A 121 -23.43 4.04 -0.58
CA THR A 121 -22.77 5.33 -0.82
C THR A 121 -21.26 5.15 -0.92
N PHE A 122 -20.64 4.45 0.05
CA PHE A 122 -19.21 4.18 0.00
C PHE A 122 -18.80 3.42 -1.27
N ARG A 123 -19.44 2.28 -1.56
CA ARG A 123 -19.01 1.41 -2.66
C ARG A 123 -19.32 1.99 -4.05
N ARG A 124 -20.43 2.70 -4.22
CA ARG A 124 -20.92 3.16 -5.54
C ARG A 124 -20.53 4.60 -5.86
N VAL A 125 -20.34 5.45 -4.85
CA VAL A 125 -20.04 6.88 -5.05
C VAL A 125 -18.60 7.18 -4.66
N ILE A 126 -18.23 6.85 -3.42
CA ILE A 126 -16.94 7.29 -2.86
C ILE A 126 -15.78 6.45 -3.41
N LEU A 127 -15.88 5.12 -3.38
CA LEU A 127 -14.79 4.22 -3.76
C LEU A 127 -14.28 4.44 -5.20
N PRO A 128 -15.15 4.63 -6.22
CA PRO A 128 -14.69 4.98 -7.57
C PRO A 128 -13.93 6.31 -7.64
N LEU A 129 -14.28 7.29 -6.80
CA LEU A 129 -13.59 8.59 -6.73
C LEU A 129 -12.22 8.47 -6.04
N LEU A 130 -12.06 7.51 -5.13
CA LEU A 130 -10.78 7.23 -4.44
C LEU A 130 -9.82 6.35 -5.24
N ARG A 131 -10.15 5.98 -6.49
CA ARG A 131 -9.32 5.09 -7.31
C ARG A 131 -7.86 5.57 -7.44
N SER A 132 -7.62 6.88 -7.48
CA SER A 132 -6.28 7.46 -7.55
C SER A 132 -5.50 7.26 -6.25
N ALA A 133 -6.15 7.41 -5.10
CA ALA A 133 -5.57 7.11 -3.79
C ALA A 133 -5.30 5.62 -3.62
N MET A 134 -6.24 4.76 -4.04
CA MET A 134 -6.05 3.30 -4.06
C MET A 134 -4.85 2.89 -4.90
N LEU A 135 -4.71 3.48 -6.09
CA LEU A 135 -3.56 3.26 -6.97
C LEU A 135 -2.24 3.65 -6.32
N ALA A 136 -2.17 4.85 -5.75
CA ALA A 136 -0.96 5.34 -5.10
C ALA A 136 -0.54 4.41 -3.95
N ALA A 137 -1.50 3.99 -3.13
CA ALA A 137 -1.28 3.06 -2.03
C ALA A 137 -0.86 1.66 -2.51
N LEU A 138 -1.49 1.16 -3.58
CA LEU A 138 -1.20 -0.14 -4.19
C LEU A 138 0.23 -0.17 -4.74
N VAL A 139 0.58 0.79 -5.59
CA VAL A 139 1.91 0.89 -6.20
C VAL A 139 2.97 1.06 -5.12
N TYR A 140 2.74 1.95 -4.14
CA TYR A 140 3.68 2.13 -3.04
C TYR A 140 3.89 0.84 -2.25
N SER A 141 2.81 0.16 -1.83
CA SER A 141 2.92 -1.06 -1.03
C SER A 141 3.59 -2.20 -1.81
N PHE A 142 3.29 -2.32 -3.10
CA PHE A 142 3.93 -3.31 -3.98
C PHE A 142 5.43 -3.09 -4.07
N VAL A 143 5.86 -1.86 -4.37
CA VAL A 143 7.29 -1.51 -4.42
C VAL A 143 7.97 -1.80 -3.08
N ARG A 144 7.34 -1.41 -1.97
CA ARG A 144 7.89 -1.65 -0.63
C ARG A 144 8.00 -3.14 -0.32
N ALA A 145 7.03 -3.95 -0.74
CA ALA A 145 7.09 -5.40 -0.56
C ALA A 145 8.23 -6.05 -1.38
N MET A 146 8.47 -5.56 -2.59
CA MET A 146 9.55 -6.05 -3.47
C MET A 146 10.95 -5.68 -2.97
N THR A 147 11.12 -4.57 -2.25
CA THR A 147 12.44 -4.02 -1.88
C THR A 147 12.75 -4.09 -0.38
N ALA A 148 11.85 -4.60 0.47
CA ALA A 148 12.07 -4.58 1.91
C ALA A 148 13.05 -5.67 2.37
N ILE A 149 13.87 -5.31 3.35
CA ILE A 149 14.78 -6.25 4.01
C ILE A 149 14.71 -6.18 5.54
N SER A 150 14.58 -4.98 6.11
CA SER A 150 14.83 -4.75 7.54
C SER A 150 13.92 -5.54 8.49
N ALA A 151 12.62 -5.67 8.19
CA ALA A 151 11.72 -6.54 8.96
C ALA A 151 11.77 -7.99 8.48
N VAL A 152 11.96 -8.17 7.18
CA VAL A 152 11.79 -9.46 6.49
C VAL A 152 12.91 -10.43 6.80
N ILE A 153 14.15 -9.97 6.98
CA ILE A 153 15.30 -10.83 7.26
C ILE A 153 15.08 -11.70 8.52
N PHE A 154 14.26 -11.22 9.46
CA PHE A 154 13.86 -11.97 10.65
C PHE A 154 12.71 -12.96 10.38
N LEU A 155 11.87 -12.68 9.38
CA LEU A 155 10.61 -13.40 9.13
C LEU A 155 10.69 -14.44 8.01
N VAL A 156 11.75 -14.41 7.19
CA VAL A 156 11.97 -15.40 6.13
C VAL A 156 12.21 -16.79 6.70
N SER A 157 11.90 -17.80 5.90
CA SER A 157 12.15 -19.21 6.23
C SER A 157 12.63 -19.97 5.00
N ALA A 158 13.06 -21.22 5.19
CA ALA A 158 13.47 -22.08 4.08
C ALA A 158 12.38 -22.22 2.98
N ARG A 159 11.10 -22.12 3.37
CA ARG A 159 9.96 -22.19 2.44
C ARG A 159 9.60 -20.81 1.87
N TYR A 160 9.72 -19.75 2.65
CA TYR A 160 9.36 -18.38 2.27
C TYR A 160 10.58 -17.47 2.35
N ASP A 161 11.46 -17.59 1.36
CA ASP A 161 12.63 -16.72 1.20
C ASP A 161 12.30 -15.59 0.22
N LEU A 162 12.68 -14.35 0.54
CA LEU A 162 12.43 -13.22 -0.35
C LEU A 162 13.65 -12.92 -1.23
N SER A 163 13.38 -12.30 -2.37
CA SER A 163 14.35 -11.82 -3.35
C SER A 163 15.44 -10.98 -2.71
N THR A 164 15.08 -10.11 -1.76
CA THR A 164 16.02 -9.23 -1.05
C THR A 164 16.96 -10.02 -0.13
N SER A 165 16.43 -11.02 0.57
CA SER A 165 17.21 -11.97 1.40
C SER A 165 18.18 -12.77 0.52
N TYR A 166 17.70 -13.30 -0.61
CA TYR A 166 18.53 -13.98 -1.60
C TYR A 166 19.67 -13.09 -2.13
N ILE A 167 19.37 -11.85 -2.52
CA ILE A 167 20.37 -10.89 -3.01
C ILE A 167 21.44 -10.64 -1.94
N VAL A 168 21.03 -10.40 -0.70
CA VAL A 168 21.99 -10.16 0.39
C VAL A 168 22.85 -11.39 0.65
N GLY A 169 22.28 -12.59 0.67
CA GLY A 169 23.07 -13.82 0.80
C GLY A 169 24.12 -13.97 -0.31
N ARG A 170 23.82 -13.57 -1.56
CA ARG A 170 24.80 -13.59 -2.67
C ARG A 170 25.90 -12.55 -2.50
N VAL A 171 25.56 -11.38 -1.99
CA VAL A 171 26.54 -10.34 -1.66
C VAL A 171 27.47 -10.80 -0.53
N GLU A 172 26.93 -11.42 0.52
CA GLU A 172 27.71 -11.95 1.65
C GLU A 172 28.67 -13.08 1.22
N ASN A 173 28.30 -13.87 0.21
CA ASN A 173 29.15 -14.90 -0.37
C ASN A 173 30.14 -14.37 -1.44
N ASN A 174 30.28 -13.05 -1.62
CA ASN A 174 31.10 -12.41 -2.65
C ASN A 174 30.67 -12.72 -4.11
N GLU A 175 29.45 -13.21 -4.31
CA GLU A 175 28.89 -13.52 -5.63
C GLU A 175 28.18 -12.31 -6.26
N TYR A 176 28.90 -11.18 -6.36
CA TYR A 176 28.34 -9.91 -6.82
C TYR A 176 27.74 -9.99 -8.22
N GLY A 177 28.32 -10.78 -9.13
CA GLY A 177 27.80 -10.95 -10.50
C GLY A 177 26.37 -11.49 -10.51
N ILE A 178 26.07 -12.47 -9.65
CA ILE A 178 24.73 -13.07 -9.52
C ILE A 178 23.79 -12.07 -8.85
N ALA A 179 24.24 -11.39 -7.79
CA ALA A 179 23.44 -10.38 -7.08
C ALA A 179 23.01 -9.22 -8.00
N ILE A 180 23.93 -8.71 -8.82
CA ILE A 180 23.67 -7.63 -9.77
C ILE A 180 22.69 -8.10 -10.84
N ALA A 181 22.94 -9.24 -11.48
CA ALA A 181 22.07 -9.79 -12.51
C ALA A 181 20.63 -9.98 -12.00
N TYR A 182 20.49 -10.56 -10.80
CA TYR A 182 19.20 -10.75 -10.15
C TYR A 182 18.50 -9.40 -9.87
N SER A 183 19.24 -8.42 -9.35
CA SER A 183 18.71 -7.08 -9.06
C SER A 183 18.23 -6.36 -10.32
N THR A 184 18.97 -6.44 -11.43
CA THR A 184 18.57 -5.86 -12.72
C THR A 184 17.26 -6.47 -13.22
N VAL A 185 17.11 -7.79 -13.15
CA VAL A 185 15.86 -8.49 -13.52
C VAL A 185 14.72 -8.04 -12.60
N LEU A 186 14.96 -7.97 -11.29
CA LEU A 186 13.93 -7.56 -10.33
C LEU A 186 13.44 -6.12 -10.57
N ILE A 187 14.36 -5.20 -10.92
CA ILE A 187 14.03 -3.82 -11.30
C ILE A 187 13.16 -3.81 -12.57
N ALA A 188 13.57 -4.53 -13.62
CA ALA A 188 12.82 -4.58 -14.87
C ALA A 188 11.40 -5.12 -14.67
N VAL A 189 11.26 -6.21 -13.92
CA VAL A 189 9.95 -6.79 -13.56
C VAL A 189 9.11 -5.81 -12.75
N MET A 190 9.72 -5.10 -11.80
CA MET A 190 9.01 -4.11 -10.98
C MET A 190 8.49 -2.95 -11.83
N LEU A 191 9.29 -2.43 -12.77
CA LEU A 191 8.86 -1.38 -13.69
C LEU A 191 7.70 -1.84 -14.58
N VAL A 192 7.77 -3.06 -15.10
CA VAL A 192 6.67 -3.66 -15.88
C VAL A 192 5.41 -3.80 -15.04
N ALA A 193 5.52 -4.34 -13.81
CA ALA A 193 4.39 -4.50 -12.91
C ALA A 193 3.74 -3.16 -12.53
N ILE A 194 4.54 -2.14 -12.22
CA ILE A 194 4.04 -0.78 -11.96
C ILE A 194 3.33 -0.22 -13.19
N GLY A 195 3.92 -0.37 -14.37
CA GLY A 195 3.32 0.06 -15.64
C GLY A 195 1.96 -0.61 -15.87
N LEU A 196 1.87 -1.92 -15.65
CA LEU A 196 0.62 -2.67 -15.76
C LEU A 196 -0.43 -2.21 -14.73
N MET A 197 -0.05 -1.98 -13.47
CA MET A 197 -0.97 -1.45 -12.45
C MET A 197 -1.49 -0.05 -12.81
N GLN A 198 -0.61 0.81 -13.31
CA GLN A 198 -0.98 2.15 -13.74
C GLN A 198 -1.87 2.12 -14.98
N LEU A 199 -1.64 1.24 -15.95
CA LEU A 199 -2.50 1.08 -17.13
C LEU A 199 -3.87 0.51 -16.75
N ALA A 200 -3.90 -0.48 -15.86
CA ALA A 200 -5.14 -1.14 -15.45
C ALA A 200 -6.12 -0.19 -14.74
N VAL A 201 -5.61 0.79 -13.99
CA VAL A 201 -6.47 1.70 -13.20
C VAL A 201 -6.43 3.16 -13.70
N GLY A 202 -5.41 3.54 -14.45
CA GLY A 202 -5.14 4.90 -14.95
C GLY A 202 -5.93 5.33 -16.19
N SER A 203 -6.90 4.52 -16.67
CA SER A 203 -7.85 5.00 -17.67
C SER A 203 -8.88 5.94 -17.01
N ARG A 204 -8.54 7.23 -16.97
CA ARG A 204 -9.41 8.39 -17.28
C ARG A 204 -8.75 9.67 -16.76
N ASN A 205 -8.21 10.42 -17.72
CA ASN A 205 -8.05 11.86 -17.77
C ASN A 205 -7.98 12.56 -16.41
N ILE A 206 -6.75 12.86 -16.00
CA ILE A 206 -6.47 14.15 -15.35
C ILE A 206 -6.89 15.19 -16.37
N GLY A 207 -8.17 15.60 -16.31
CA GLY A 207 -8.64 16.78 -17.00
C GLY A 207 -7.84 17.92 -16.40
N ARG A 208 -6.71 18.27 -17.04
CA ARG A 208 -6.12 19.60 -16.96
C ARG A 208 -7.27 20.51 -17.37
N ARG A 209 -8.02 21.03 -16.38
CA ARG A 209 -8.72 22.30 -16.53
C ARG A 209 -7.60 23.28 -16.82
N GLY A 210 -7.33 23.48 -18.11
CA GLY A 210 -6.57 24.62 -18.56
C GLY A 210 -7.24 25.82 -17.92
N ILE A 211 -6.52 26.50 -17.05
CA ILE A 211 -6.85 27.85 -16.64
C ILE A 211 -6.82 28.62 -17.96
N GLN A 212 -8.00 28.87 -18.52
CA GLN A 212 -8.17 29.80 -19.61
C GLN A 212 -7.94 31.17 -18.98
N GLY A 213 -6.68 31.58 -19.00
CA GLY A 213 -6.26 32.92 -18.65
C GLY A 213 -6.77 33.90 -19.69
N GLY A 214 -7.33 34.99 -19.19
CA GLY A 214 -7.35 36.32 -19.80
C GLY A 214 -8.03 36.44 -21.15
N ASP A 215 -9.22 37.04 -21.17
CA ASP A 215 -9.56 38.10 -22.12
C ASP A 215 -10.83 38.81 -21.68
N GLY A 216 -10.78 40.15 -21.62
CA GLY A 216 -11.96 40.97 -21.39
C GLY A 216 -11.69 42.24 -20.60
N GLY A 217 -10.78 43.09 -21.10
CA GLY A 217 -10.69 44.47 -20.63
C GLY A 217 -12.03 45.20 -20.81
N TRP A 218 -12.41 45.96 -19.79
CA TRP A 218 -13.31 47.10 -19.94
C TRP A 218 -12.72 48.27 -19.17
N SER A 219 -11.91 49.05 -19.90
CA SER A 219 -11.65 50.44 -19.59
C SER A 219 -12.88 51.26 -20.03
N ILE A 220 -13.73 51.71 -19.11
CA ILE A 220 -14.45 52.98 -19.30
C ILE A 220 -14.62 53.63 -17.92
N ARG A 221 -13.90 54.75 -17.78
CA ARG A 221 -14.20 55.99 -17.05
C ARG A 221 -15.18 55.94 -15.86
#